data_AF-A0A4R6YUS3-F1
#
_entry.id   AF-A0A4R6YUS3-F1
#
_cell.length_a   1.000
_cell.length_b   1.000
_cell.length_c   1.000
_cell.angle_alpha   90.00
_cell.angle_beta   90.00
_cell.angle_gamma   90.00
#
_symmetry.space_group_name_H-M   'P 1'
#
loop_
_entity.id
_entity.type
_entity.pdbx_description
1 polymer ?
#
loop_
_entity_poly.entity_id
_entity_poly.type
_entity_poly.pdbx_seq_one_letter_code
_entity_poly.pdbx_strand_id
1 'polypeptide(L)'
;MERIYLSREEREALKEIDRAAVDELVEQALRDRCVSSKGLRLDRCGVYVGAKLRAFERTLRDLASAKSAKKYSEIEYWARRAGSDLQFSIDRMKERVEVEEKEMQLFQIDDHVLTPVRLSENLSVYVSYRWRSTINDEWKFGSITFAHDVEIRIDYTIPAPKRKPSTRKQQEDRQEILYREWEHLVQLSLHAVRDFFRQGGDAETIPKTFRVRVDSYGGGLNNFSAQFWPP
;
A
#
# COMPACT_ATOMS: atom_id res chain seq x y z
N MET A 1 1.13 2.44 -7.12
CA MET A 1 0.19 3.19 -6.28
C MET A 1 -0.57 2.27 -5.33
N GLU A 2 -0.23 2.31 -4.05
CA GLU A 2 -1.00 1.65 -2.99
C GLU A 2 -2.24 2.52 -2.69
N ARG A 3 -3.40 1.89 -2.54
CA ARG A 3 -4.66 2.60 -2.27
C ARG A 3 -4.82 2.75 -0.76
N ILE A 4 -5.27 3.92 -0.31
CA ILE A 4 -5.57 4.12 1.13
C ILE A 4 -6.66 3.15 1.58
N TYR A 5 -7.67 2.97 0.74
CA TYR A 5 -8.84 2.16 1.01
C TYR A 5 -8.87 0.89 0.16
N LEU A 6 -9.43 -0.15 0.73
CA LEU A 6 -9.76 -1.36 -0.02
C LEU A 6 -10.90 -1.09 -1.00
N SER A 7 -10.80 -1.64 -2.20
CA SER A 7 -11.90 -1.55 -3.16
C SER A 7 -13.15 -2.23 -2.60
N ARG A 8 -14.32 -1.87 -3.15
CA ARG A 8 -15.58 -2.47 -2.73
C ARG A 8 -15.58 -3.99 -2.92
N GLU A 9 -15.07 -4.46 -4.06
CA GLU A 9 -14.97 -5.90 -4.36
C GLU A 9 -14.04 -6.62 -3.37
N GLU A 10 -12.89 -6.04 -3.04
CA GLU A 10 -11.96 -6.62 -2.05
C GLU A 10 -12.61 -6.73 -0.67
N ARG A 11 -13.33 -5.68 -0.24
CA ARG A 11 -14.05 -5.67 1.05
C ARG A 11 -15.14 -6.73 1.11
N GLU A 12 -15.96 -6.83 0.07
CA GLU A 12 -17.03 -7.83 -0.01
C GLU A 12 -16.45 -9.25 0.01
N ALA A 13 -15.40 -9.52 -0.79
CA ALA A 13 -14.73 -10.82 -0.81
C ALA A 13 -14.13 -11.19 0.56
N LEU A 14 -13.46 -10.25 1.24
CA LEU A 14 -12.88 -10.49 2.57
C LEU A 14 -13.93 -10.75 3.65
N LYS A 15 -15.11 -10.14 3.53
CA LYS A 15 -16.24 -10.37 4.46
C LYS A 15 -16.88 -11.74 4.28
N GLU A 16 -16.97 -12.21 3.04
CA GLU A 16 -17.56 -13.52 2.72
C GLU A 16 -16.69 -14.70 3.17
N ILE A 17 -15.38 -14.50 3.38
CA ILE A 17 -14.48 -15.56 3.80
C ILE A 17 -14.81 -16.04 5.22
N ASP A 18 -15.14 -17.32 5.33
CA ASP A 18 -15.13 -18.05 6.59
C ASP A 18 -13.69 -18.47 6.95
N ARG A 19 -13.23 -18.07 8.14
CA ARG A 19 -11.90 -18.41 8.65
C ARG A 19 -11.74 -19.92 8.85
N ALA A 20 -12.78 -20.60 9.34
CA ALA A 20 -12.73 -22.05 9.54
C ALA A 20 -12.53 -22.78 8.20
N ALA A 21 -13.21 -22.32 7.15
CA ALA A 21 -13.04 -22.86 5.81
C ALA A 21 -11.63 -22.61 5.23
N VAL A 22 -10.97 -21.51 5.57
CA VAL A 22 -9.57 -21.25 5.18
C VAL A 22 -8.64 -22.24 5.87
N ASP A 23 -8.83 -22.47 7.16
CA ASP A 23 -8.01 -23.40 7.95
C ASP A 23 -8.13 -24.83 7.42
N GLU A 24 -9.37 -25.27 7.14
CA GLU A 24 -9.63 -26.54 6.49
C GLU A 24 -9.01 -26.63 5.09
N LEU A 25 -9.08 -25.55 4.29
CA LEU A 25 -8.47 -25.52 2.97
C LEU A 25 -6.94 -25.67 3.05
N VAL A 26 -6.28 -24.98 3.99
CA VAL A 26 -4.82 -25.07 4.15
C VAL A 26 -4.41 -26.47 4.57
N GLU A 27 -5.08 -27.06 5.56
CA GLU A 27 -4.81 -28.43 6.01
C GLU A 27 -5.07 -29.46 4.91
N GLN A 28 -6.18 -29.30 4.17
CA GLN A 28 -6.49 -30.17 3.04
C GLN A 28 -5.46 -30.01 1.92
N ALA A 29 -5.04 -28.79 1.61
CA ALA A 29 -4.05 -28.53 0.57
C ALA A 29 -2.66 -29.07 0.92
N LEU A 30 -2.28 -29.10 2.20
CA LEU A 30 -1.06 -29.75 2.68
C LEU A 30 -1.13 -31.28 2.50
N ARG A 31 -2.29 -31.89 2.72
CA ARG A 31 -2.51 -33.34 2.51
C ARG A 31 -2.52 -33.71 1.03
N ASP A 32 -3.28 -32.97 0.24
CA ASP A 32 -3.47 -33.20 -1.20
C ASP A 32 -2.31 -32.68 -2.05
N ARG A 33 -1.44 -31.86 -1.44
CA ARG A 33 -0.28 -31.21 -2.06
C ARG A 33 -0.67 -30.29 -3.23
N CYS A 34 -1.88 -29.77 -3.20
CA CYS A 34 -2.45 -28.89 -4.21
C CYS A 34 -3.54 -28.02 -3.60
N VAL A 35 -3.69 -26.79 -4.07
CA VAL A 35 -4.80 -25.93 -3.67
C VAL A 35 -5.99 -26.19 -4.60
N SER A 36 -7.13 -26.57 -4.02
CA SER A 36 -8.41 -26.51 -4.74
C SER A 36 -8.93 -25.08 -4.71
N SER A 37 -8.69 -24.32 -5.79
CA SER A 37 -9.05 -22.90 -5.89
C SER A 37 -10.56 -22.63 -5.96
N LYS A 38 -11.40 -23.66 -5.95
CA LYS A 38 -12.83 -23.54 -6.27
C LYS A 38 -13.72 -22.97 -5.15
N GLY A 39 -13.22 -22.88 -3.92
CA GLY A 39 -14.07 -22.52 -2.75
C GLY A 39 -14.08 -21.03 -2.39
N LEU A 40 -12.90 -20.46 -2.08
CA LEU A 40 -12.82 -19.24 -1.26
C LEU A 40 -12.48 -17.96 -2.03
N ARG A 41 -12.34 -18.02 -3.36
CA ARG A 41 -12.07 -16.87 -4.26
C ARG A 41 -11.01 -15.90 -3.71
N LEU A 42 -9.96 -16.47 -3.12
CA LEU A 42 -8.88 -15.71 -2.45
C LEU A 42 -8.14 -14.77 -3.42
N ASP A 43 -8.26 -15.02 -4.72
CA ASP A 43 -7.80 -14.13 -5.80
C ASP A 43 -8.45 -12.74 -5.77
N ARG A 44 -9.65 -12.62 -5.21
CA ARG A 44 -10.42 -11.37 -5.11
C ARG A 44 -10.13 -10.56 -3.86
N CYS A 45 -9.37 -11.10 -2.91
CA CYS A 45 -9.03 -10.44 -1.64
C CYS A 45 -7.86 -9.45 -1.76
N GLY A 46 -7.53 -9.06 -2.99
CA GLY A 46 -6.49 -8.10 -3.30
C GLY A 46 -5.11 -8.70 -3.51
N VAL A 47 -4.20 -7.84 -3.96
CA VAL A 47 -2.85 -8.24 -4.39
C VAL A 47 -2.04 -8.87 -3.26
N TYR A 48 -2.23 -8.40 -2.02
CA TYR A 48 -1.51 -8.89 -0.84
C TYR A 48 -1.83 -10.35 -0.52
N VAL A 49 -3.11 -10.69 -0.37
CA VAL A 49 -3.57 -12.08 -0.14
C VAL A 49 -3.22 -12.95 -1.34
N GLY A 50 -3.44 -12.45 -2.57
CA GLY A 50 -3.08 -13.16 -3.79
C GLY A 50 -1.59 -13.50 -3.89
N ALA A 51 -0.70 -12.64 -3.39
CA ALA A 51 0.74 -12.92 -3.35
C ALA A 51 1.08 -14.04 -2.37
N LYS A 52 0.43 -14.07 -1.19
CA LYS A 52 0.60 -15.14 -0.20
C LYS A 52 0.05 -16.47 -0.71
N LEU A 53 -1.10 -16.46 -1.39
CA LEU A 53 -1.66 -17.65 -2.03
C LEU A 53 -0.69 -18.25 -3.06
N ARG A 54 -0.16 -17.42 -3.97
CA ARG A 54 0.81 -17.88 -4.98
C ARG A 54 2.10 -18.43 -4.36
N ALA A 55 2.54 -17.86 -3.23
CA ALA A 55 3.69 -18.37 -2.50
C ALA A 55 3.40 -19.76 -1.91
N PHE A 56 2.22 -19.95 -1.30
CA PHE A 56 1.79 -21.25 -0.78
C PHE A 56 1.66 -22.30 -1.88
N GLU A 57 0.97 -21.99 -2.98
CA GLU A 57 0.86 -22.87 -4.16
C GLU A 57 2.21 -23.29 -4.75
N ARG A 58 3.22 -22.40 -4.67
CA ARG A 58 4.58 -22.72 -5.10
C ARG A 58 5.22 -23.76 -4.15
N THR A 59 5.12 -23.53 -2.84
CA THR A 59 5.67 -24.46 -1.85
C THR A 59 5.01 -25.84 -1.91
N LEU A 60 3.71 -25.93 -2.23
CA LEU A 60 3.01 -27.19 -2.42
C LEU A 60 3.48 -27.94 -3.68
N ARG A 61 3.71 -27.23 -4.80
CA ARG A 61 4.30 -27.83 -6.00
C ARG A 61 5.72 -28.35 -5.75
N ASP A 62 6.52 -27.60 -5.01
CA ASP A 62 7.86 -28.02 -4.62
C ASP A 62 7.78 -29.27 -3.73
N LEU A 63 6.83 -29.32 -2.80
CA LEU A 63 6.59 -30.47 -1.92
C LEU A 63 6.20 -31.71 -2.72
N ALA A 64 5.31 -31.57 -3.70
CA ALA A 64 4.89 -32.66 -4.58
C ALA A 64 6.04 -33.20 -5.44
N SER A 65 7.03 -32.38 -5.76
CA SER A 65 8.20 -32.76 -6.58
C SER A 65 9.40 -33.29 -5.76
N ALA A 66 9.34 -33.25 -4.43
CA ALA A 66 10.44 -33.65 -3.56
C ALA A 66 10.67 -35.17 -3.61
N LYS A 67 11.93 -35.58 -3.87
CA LYS A 67 12.31 -36.99 -4.06
C LYS A 67 13.08 -37.62 -2.90
N SER A 68 13.60 -36.82 -1.97
CA SER A 68 14.38 -37.30 -0.82
C SER A 68 13.70 -36.94 0.49
N ALA A 69 13.82 -37.82 1.49
CA ALA A 69 13.18 -37.62 2.81
C ALA A 69 13.63 -36.32 3.50
N LYS A 70 14.92 -35.97 3.41
CA LYS A 70 15.46 -34.71 3.97
C LYS A 70 14.84 -33.49 3.29
N LYS A 71 14.78 -33.48 1.96
CA LYS A 71 14.20 -32.38 1.17
C LYS A 71 12.68 -32.30 1.36
N TYR A 72 12.02 -33.43 1.53
CA TYR A 72 10.60 -33.51 1.83
C TYR A 72 10.28 -32.81 3.16
N SER A 73 10.95 -33.20 4.24
CA SER A 73 10.73 -32.61 5.58
C SER A 73 11.00 -31.10 5.61
N GLU A 74 12.04 -30.64 4.91
CA GLU A 74 12.36 -29.21 4.80
C GLU A 74 11.25 -28.44 4.05
N ILE A 75 10.82 -28.93 2.89
CA ILE A 75 9.78 -28.25 2.10
C ILE A 75 8.42 -28.33 2.79
N GLU A 76 8.12 -29.40 3.52
CA GLU A 76 6.89 -29.54 4.31
C GLU A 76 6.79 -28.46 5.40
N TYR A 77 7.90 -28.17 6.09
CA TYR A 77 7.97 -27.06 7.03
C TYR A 77 7.68 -25.71 6.35
N TRP A 78 8.29 -25.44 5.18
CA TRP A 78 8.05 -24.21 4.43
C TRP A 78 6.62 -24.11 3.89
N ALA A 79 6.01 -25.22 3.48
CA ALA A 79 4.62 -25.28 3.04
C ALA A 79 3.66 -24.95 4.19
N ARG A 80 3.87 -25.53 5.38
CA ARG A 80 3.10 -25.16 6.59
C ARG A 80 3.24 -23.68 6.91
N ARG A 81 4.46 -23.16 6.91
CA ARG A 81 4.72 -21.75 7.15
C ARG A 81 4.02 -20.84 6.13
N ALA A 82 4.07 -21.19 4.85
CA ALA A 82 3.38 -20.44 3.80
C ALA A 82 1.86 -20.49 3.93
N GLY A 83 1.29 -21.61 4.41
CA GLY A 83 -0.12 -21.74 4.77
C GLY A 83 -0.52 -20.82 5.94
N SER A 84 0.28 -20.82 7.01
CA SER A 84 0.08 -19.90 8.15
C SER A 84 0.22 -18.43 7.77
N ASP A 85 1.18 -18.10 6.90
CA ASP A 85 1.34 -16.76 6.33
C ASP A 85 0.10 -16.33 5.53
N LEU A 86 -0.53 -17.25 4.81
CA LEU A 86 -1.78 -16.99 4.07
C LEU A 86 -2.94 -16.74 5.03
N GLN A 87 -3.14 -17.60 6.02
CA GLN A 87 -4.17 -17.43 7.06
C GLN A 87 -4.02 -16.07 7.76
N PHE A 88 -2.81 -15.76 8.23
CA PHE A 88 -2.51 -14.49 8.89
C PHE A 88 -2.78 -13.29 7.97
N SER A 89 -2.46 -13.40 6.68
CA SER A 89 -2.72 -12.31 5.72
C SER A 89 -4.22 -12.04 5.55
N ILE A 90 -5.06 -13.08 5.59
CA ILE A 90 -6.51 -12.95 5.51
C ILE A 90 -7.05 -12.30 6.78
N ASP A 91 -6.66 -12.79 7.96
CA ASP A 91 -7.06 -12.22 9.26
C ASP A 91 -6.72 -10.72 9.32
N ARG A 92 -5.48 -10.36 8.99
CA ARG A 92 -5.02 -8.96 8.96
C ARG A 92 -5.84 -8.10 8.00
N MET A 93 -6.22 -8.64 6.85
CA MET A 93 -7.03 -7.90 5.87
C MET A 93 -8.48 -7.78 6.30
N LYS A 94 -9.06 -8.77 6.99
CA LYS A 94 -10.39 -8.67 7.60
C LYS A 94 -10.42 -7.62 8.71
N GLU A 95 -9.42 -7.60 9.59
CA GLU A 95 -9.27 -6.54 10.60
C GLU A 95 -9.17 -5.16 9.95
N ARG A 96 -8.40 -5.04 8.86
CA ARG A 96 -8.32 -3.80 8.08
C ARG A 96 -9.69 -3.36 7.55
N VAL A 97 -10.52 -4.27 7.04
CA VAL A 97 -11.89 -3.95 6.60
C VAL A 97 -12.71 -3.38 7.75
N GLU A 98 -12.69 -4.01 8.92
CA GLU A 98 -13.46 -3.54 10.08
C GLU A 98 -13.02 -2.15 10.56
N VAL A 99 -11.72 -1.90 10.59
CA VAL A 99 -11.14 -0.60 10.95
C VAL A 99 -11.53 0.46 9.92
N GLU A 100 -11.34 0.18 8.63
CA GLU A 100 -11.71 1.10 7.55
C GLU A 100 -13.21 1.44 7.57
N GLU A 101 -14.08 0.48 7.88
CA GLU A 101 -15.52 0.74 7.97
C GLU A 101 -15.91 1.63 9.14
N LYS A 102 -15.28 1.45 10.30
CA LYS A 102 -15.48 2.33 11.46
C LYS A 102 -14.96 3.74 11.16
N GLU A 103 -13.80 3.85 10.52
CA GLU A 103 -13.20 5.12 10.13
C GLU A 103 -14.06 5.86 9.10
N MET A 104 -14.53 5.17 8.05
CA MET A 104 -15.37 5.74 7.00
C MET A 104 -16.71 6.29 7.52
N GLN A 105 -17.14 5.88 8.72
CA GLN A 105 -18.31 6.48 9.38
C GLN A 105 -18.02 7.87 9.94
N LEU A 106 -16.77 8.26 10.17
CA LEU A 106 -16.40 9.53 10.80
C LEU A 106 -15.58 10.42 9.87
N PHE A 107 -14.68 9.86 9.07
CA PHE A 107 -13.87 10.62 8.13
C PHE A 107 -13.59 9.81 6.86
N GLN A 108 -13.45 10.51 5.74
CA GLN A 108 -13.10 9.92 4.45
C GLN A 108 -12.18 10.87 3.69
N ILE A 109 -11.12 10.30 3.11
CA ILE A 109 -10.13 11.01 2.33
C ILE A 109 -10.38 10.70 0.86
N ASP A 110 -10.27 11.71 0.02
CA ASP A 110 -10.31 11.50 -1.41
C ASP A 110 -8.94 10.98 -1.86
N ASP A 111 -8.88 9.72 -2.25
CA ASP A 111 -7.68 9.06 -2.76
C ASP A 111 -7.49 9.25 -4.28
N HIS A 112 -8.40 9.98 -4.95
CA HIS A 112 -8.31 10.27 -6.39
C HIS A 112 -7.45 11.51 -6.66
N VAL A 113 -6.13 11.35 -6.52
CA VAL A 113 -5.18 12.40 -6.91
C VAL A 113 -4.87 12.30 -8.41
N LEU A 114 -5.26 13.31 -9.17
CA LEU A 114 -4.99 13.38 -10.61
C LEU A 114 -3.50 13.55 -10.89
N THR A 115 -2.93 12.67 -11.70
CA THR A 115 -1.55 12.80 -12.19
C THR A 115 -1.42 13.98 -13.14
N PRO A 116 -0.52 14.95 -12.87
CA PRO A 116 -0.21 16.02 -13.81
C PRO A 116 0.44 15.48 -15.09
N VAL A 117 0.10 16.08 -16.24
CA VAL A 117 0.65 15.66 -17.55
C VAL A 117 2.16 15.93 -17.67
N ARG A 118 2.66 16.95 -16.97
CA ARG A 118 4.09 17.25 -16.84
C ARG A 118 4.36 17.70 -15.42
N LEU A 119 5.47 17.23 -14.87
CA LEU A 119 5.93 17.60 -13.54
C LEU A 119 7.07 18.59 -13.65
N SER A 120 7.06 19.57 -12.76
CA SER A 120 8.18 20.47 -12.47
C SER A 120 8.82 20.05 -11.15
N GLU A 121 9.96 20.67 -10.81
CA GLU A 121 10.60 20.48 -9.50
C GLU A 121 9.69 20.89 -8.34
N ASN A 122 8.75 21.81 -8.58
CA ASN A 122 7.80 22.27 -7.57
C ASN A 122 6.57 21.35 -7.61
N LEU A 123 6.68 20.22 -6.92
CA LEU A 123 5.60 19.26 -6.80
C LEU A 123 4.54 19.79 -5.83
N SER A 124 3.29 19.60 -6.20
CA SER A 124 2.15 19.85 -5.32
C SER A 124 1.16 18.70 -5.38
N VAL A 125 0.62 18.35 -4.22
CA VAL A 125 -0.42 17.33 -4.05
C VAL A 125 -1.55 17.96 -3.27
N TYR A 126 -2.73 17.97 -3.87
CA TYR A 126 -3.96 18.40 -3.24
C TYR A 126 -4.71 17.18 -2.70
N VAL A 127 -5.07 17.21 -1.42
CA VAL A 127 -5.84 16.16 -0.76
C VAL A 127 -7.12 16.78 -0.20
N SER A 128 -8.25 16.35 -0.72
CA SER A 128 -9.57 16.63 -0.16
C SER A 128 -9.97 15.57 0.86
N TYR A 129 -10.72 15.98 1.87
CA TYR A 129 -11.27 15.07 2.86
C TYR A 129 -12.59 15.61 3.41
N ARG A 130 -13.37 14.71 3.99
CA ARG A 130 -14.60 15.01 4.72
C ARG A 130 -14.57 14.36 6.09
N TRP A 131 -15.17 15.00 7.08
CA TRP A 131 -15.25 14.48 8.44
C TRP A 131 -16.55 14.91 9.12
N ARG A 132 -16.87 14.25 10.23
CA ARG A 132 -17.95 14.59 11.15
C ARG A 132 -17.61 14.06 12.54
N SER A 133 -18.14 14.69 13.59
CA SER A 133 -17.83 14.32 14.98
C SER A 133 -18.55 13.05 15.41
N THR A 134 -19.82 12.89 14.98
CA THR A 134 -20.63 11.70 15.25
C THR A 134 -21.33 11.20 13.99
N ILE A 135 -21.87 9.98 14.05
CA ILE A 135 -22.56 9.33 12.93
C ILE A 135 -23.82 10.10 12.49
N ASN A 136 -24.40 10.91 13.36
CA ASN A 136 -25.61 11.68 13.08
C ASN A 136 -25.34 13.12 12.63
N ASP A 137 -24.09 13.58 12.76
CA ASP A 137 -23.73 14.93 12.36
C ASP A 137 -23.59 15.05 10.85
N GLU A 138 -23.76 16.28 10.36
CA GLU A 138 -23.52 16.63 8.97
C GLU A 138 -22.03 16.52 8.62
N TRP A 139 -21.75 16.11 7.39
CA TRP A 139 -20.39 16.05 6.86
C TRP A 139 -19.84 17.46 6.63
N LYS A 140 -18.70 17.75 7.24
CA LYS A 140 -17.85 18.90 6.92
C LYS A 140 -16.80 18.51 5.88
N PHE A 141 -16.30 19.50 5.13
CA PHE A 141 -15.35 19.30 4.04
C PHE A 141 -14.13 20.19 4.22
N GLY A 142 -12.98 19.69 3.80
CA GLY A 142 -11.70 20.38 3.94
C GLY A 142 -10.69 19.86 2.94
N SER A 143 -9.55 20.56 2.90
CA SER A 143 -8.49 20.26 1.95
C SER A 143 -7.15 20.77 2.45
N ILE A 144 -6.10 20.04 2.09
CA ILE A 144 -4.71 20.42 2.33
C ILE A 144 -3.91 20.28 1.04
N THR A 145 -3.01 21.23 0.80
CA THR A 145 -2.03 21.18 -0.29
C THR A 145 -0.64 20.94 0.27
N PHE A 146 -0.03 19.82 -0.10
CA PHE A 146 1.37 19.52 0.18
C PHE A 146 2.25 20.06 -0.93
N ALA A 147 3.27 20.84 -0.57
CA ALA A 147 4.24 21.40 -1.50
C ALA A 147 5.64 20.85 -1.21
N HIS A 148 6.34 20.42 -2.26
CA HIS A 148 7.70 19.91 -2.20
C HIS A 148 8.53 20.44 -3.37
N ASP A 149 9.67 21.03 -3.07
CA ASP A 149 10.65 21.43 -4.09
C ASP A 149 11.70 20.30 -4.20
N VAL A 150 11.74 19.63 -5.34
CA VAL A 150 12.64 18.51 -5.61
C VAL A 150 14.02 19.02 -6.02
N GLU A 151 15.04 18.69 -5.23
CA GLU A 151 16.43 18.87 -5.62
C GLU A 151 16.92 17.64 -6.40
N ILE A 152 16.95 17.72 -7.74
CA ILE A 152 17.51 16.64 -8.56
C ILE A 152 19.04 16.66 -8.42
N ARG A 153 19.56 15.83 -7.52
CA ARG A 153 21.01 15.65 -7.32
C ARG A 153 21.57 14.66 -8.33
N ILE A 154 22.72 15.00 -8.90
CA ILE A 154 23.45 14.10 -9.81
C ILE A 154 24.10 13.01 -8.96
N ASP A 155 23.74 11.76 -9.20
CA ASP A 155 24.41 10.64 -8.57
C ASP A 155 25.74 10.35 -9.28
N TYR A 156 26.83 10.84 -8.70
CA TYR A 156 28.18 10.67 -9.20
C TYR A 156 28.73 9.25 -9.00
N THR A 157 28.01 8.37 -8.29
CA THR A 157 28.41 6.96 -8.14
C THR A 157 28.04 6.12 -9.37
N ILE A 158 27.12 6.61 -10.20
CA ILE A 158 26.73 5.96 -11.45
C ILE A 158 27.80 6.24 -12.51
N PRO A 159 28.40 5.21 -13.14
CA PRO A 159 29.37 5.40 -14.21
C PRO A 159 28.79 6.29 -15.30
N ALA A 160 29.51 7.36 -15.65
CA ALA A 160 29.07 8.27 -16.68
C ALA A 160 28.79 7.51 -18.00
N PRO A 161 27.68 7.80 -18.69
CA PRO A 161 27.32 7.09 -19.88
C PRO A 161 28.39 7.27 -20.96
N LYS A 162 28.77 6.17 -21.64
CA LYS A 162 29.80 6.16 -22.69
C LYS A 162 29.51 7.13 -23.86
N ARG A 163 28.25 7.54 -24.02
CA ARG A 163 27.80 8.53 -25.01
C ARG A 163 26.87 9.53 -24.32
N LYS A 164 27.01 10.81 -24.62
CA LYS A 164 26.12 11.86 -24.10
C LYS A 164 24.67 11.51 -24.47
N PRO A 165 23.76 11.37 -23.49
CA PRO A 165 22.36 11.10 -23.77
C PRO A 165 21.75 12.27 -24.55
N SER A 166 20.81 11.96 -25.44
CA SER A 166 20.08 12.99 -26.20
C SER A 166 19.25 13.87 -25.25
N THR A 167 18.95 15.10 -25.66
CA THR A 167 18.09 16.02 -24.90
C THR A 167 16.74 15.38 -24.57
N ARG A 168 16.17 14.60 -25.49
CA ARG A 168 14.92 13.85 -25.27
C ARG A 168 15.07 12.84 -24.13
N LYS A 169 16.16 12.06 -24.15
CA LYS A 169 16.41 11.04 -23.13
C LYS A 169 16.61 11.67 -21.74
N GLN A 170 17.33 12.79 -21.66
CA GLN A 170 17.49 13.53 -20.40
C GLN A 170 16.16 14.08 -19.86
N GLN A 171 15.27 14.54 -20.74
CA GLN A 171 13.93 14.97 -20.34
C GLN A 171 13.06 13.81 -19.85
N GLU A 172 13.10 12.67 -20.54
CA GLU A 172 12.41 11.44 -20.11
C GLU A 172 12.88 10.98 -18.74
N ASP A 173 14.20 10.86 -18.54
CA ASP A 173 14.77 10.43 -17.26
C ASP A 173 14.43 11.42 -16.13
N ARG A 174 14.42 12.73 -16.41
CA ARG A 174 13.98 13.77 -15.44
C ARG A 174 12.51 13.63 -15.09
N GLN A 175 11.63 13.42 -16.06
CA GLN A 175 10.20 13.23 -15.79
C GLN A 175 9.94 11.94 -15.02
N GLU A 176 10.70 10.87 -15.28
CA GLU A 176 10.59 9.62 -14.53
C GLU A 176 10.97 9.81 -13.05
N ILE A 177 12.05 10.54 -12.76
CA ILE A 177 12.45 10.87 -11.38
C ILE A 177 11.36 11.69 -10.68
N LEU A 178 10.91 12.79 -11.33
CA LEU A 178 9.86 13.64 -10.77
C LEU A 178 8.56 12.87 -10.54
N TYR A 179 8.22 11.93 -11.44
CA TYR A 179 7.04 11.10 -11.30
C TYR A 179 7.13 10.17 -10.09
N ARG A 180 8.28 9.54 -9.84
CA ARG A 180 8.49 8.68 -8.67
C ARG A 180 8.41 9.48 -7.36
N GLU A 181 9.02 10.66 -7.31
CA GLU A 181 8.92 11.56 -6.15
C GLU A 181 7.50 12.07 -5.93
N TRP A 182 6.79 12.41 -7.02
CA TRP A 182 5.39 12.80 -6.94
C TRP A 182 4.51 11.65 -6.44
N GLU A 183 4.68 10.42 -6.94
CA GLU A 183 3.93 9.25 -6.45
C GLU A 183 4.20 9.00 -4.96
N HIS A 184 5.46 9.12 -4.52
CA HIS A 184 5.82 9.01 -3.11
C HIS A 184 5.17 10.11 -2.27
N LEU A 185 5.21 11.36 -2.74
CA LEU A 185 4.55 12.49 -2.09
C LEU A 185 3.04 12.28 -1.95
N VAL A 186 2.37 11.75 -2.99
CA VAL A 186 0.95 11.40 -2.95
C VAL A 186 0.69 10.41 -1.82
N GLN A 187 1.45 9.31 -1.76
CA GLN A 187 1.30 8.30 -0.71
C GLN A 187 1.47 8.90 0.69
N LEU A 188 2.54 9.68 0.90
CA LEU A 188 2.80 10.32 2.19
C LEU A 188 1.69 11.30 2.59
N SER A 189 1.23 12.12 1.65
CA SER A 189 0.17 13.11 1.89
C SER A 189 -1.14 12.46 2.32
N LEU A 190 -1.53 11.41 1.59
CA LEU A 190 -2.74 10.63 1.84
C LEU A 190 -2.68 9.90 3.20
N HIS A 191 -1.55 9.26 3.50
CA HIS A 191 -1.34 8.59 4.79
C HIS A 191 -1.27 9.58 5.95
N ALA A 192 -0.63 10.74 5.78
CA ALA A 192 -0.53 11.75 6.81
C ALA A 192 -1.91 12.26 7.26
N VAL A 193 -2.79 12.60 6.31
CA VAL A 193 -4.16 13.04 6.64
C VAL A 193 -4.93 11.92 7.35
N ARG A 194 -4.82 10.67 6.90
CA ARG A 194 -5.49 9.54 7.55
C ARG A 194 -5.01 9.33 8.97
N ASP A 195 -3.70 9.31 9.16
CA ASP A 195 -3.12 8.99 10.45
C ASP A 195 -3.36 10.13 11.46
N PHE A 196 -3.45 11.38 11.00
CA PHE A 196 -3.91 12.51 11.81
C PHE A 196 -5.34 12.29 12.34
N PHE A 197 -6.29 11.90 11.48
CA PHE A 197 -7.65 11.57 11.90
C PHE A 197 -7.71 10.36 12.84
N ARG A 198 -6.93 9.32 12.58
CA ARG A 198 -6.83 8.12 13.44
C ARG A 198 -6.34 8.45 14.84
N GLN A 199 -5.46 9.46 14.98
CA GLN A 199 -4.95 9.93 16.27
C GLN A 199 -5.94 10.86 17.00
N GLY A 200 -7.14 11.08 16.44
CA GLY A 200 -8.15 11.97 17.02
C GLY A 200 -7.87 13.45 16.76
N GLY A 201 -7.05 13.76 15.76
CA GLY A 201 -6.75 15.13 15.36
C GLY A 201 -8.00 15.88 14.89
N ASP A 202 -8.12 17.14 15.29
CA ASP A 202 -9.22 18.00 14.86
C ASP A 202 -8.96 18.53 13.44
N ALA A 203 -9.86 18.22 12.52
CA ALA A 203 -9.78 18.63 11.14
C ALA A 203 -9.69 20.14 10.94
N GLU A 204 -10.26 20.93 11.85
CA GLU A 204 -10.24 22.40 11.77
C GLU A 204 -8.83 22.97 11.99
N THR A 205 -7.93 22.18 12.58
CA THR A 205 -6.52 22.54 12.79
C THR A 205 -5.61 22.21 11.61
N ILE A 206 -6.11 21.48 10.60
CA ILE A 206 -5.33 21.11 9.42
C ILE A 206 -5.02 22.37 8.60
N PRO A 207 -3.74 22.66 8.30
CA PRO A 207 -3.39 23.83 7.52
C PRO A 207 -3.83 23.67 6.05
N LYS A 208 -4.19 24.79 5.41
CA LYS A 208 -4.53 24.79 3.98
C LYS A 208 -3.36 24.39 3.08
N THR A 209 -2.14 24.78 3.48
CA THR A 209 -0.91 24.50 2.75
C THR A 209 0.17 24.06 3.72
N PHE A 210 0.87 22.98 3.40
CA PHE A 210 1.99 22.47 4.18
C PHE A 210 3.20 22.23 3.27
N ARG A 211 4.35 22.80 3.66
CA ARG A 211 5.61 22.52 2.97
C ARG A 211 6.26 21.31 3.63
N VAL A 212 6.50 20.31 2.80
CA VAL A 212 6.99 18.99 3.19
C VAL A 212 8.41 19.09 3.71
N ARG A 213 8.72 18.35 4.79
CA ARG A 213 10.04 18.35 5.44
C ARG A 213 10.95 17.34 4.74
N VAL A 214 12.02 17.79 4.10
CA VAL A 214 13.00 16.90 3.48
C VAL A 214 13.99 16.35 4.50
N ASP A 215 14.52 15.15 4.24
CA ASP A 215 15.59 14.59 5.06
C ASP A 215 16.86 15.45 4.96
N SER A 216 17.50 15.69 6.11
CA SER A 216 18.71 16.51 6.20
C SER A 216 19.93 15.85 5.56
N TYR A 217 19.95 14.51 5.51
CA TYR A 217 21.09 13.74 4.99
C TYR A 217 20.93 13.42 3.49
N GLY A 218 19.72 13.05 3.06
CA GLY A 218 19.45 12.66 1.66
C GLY A 218 18.79 13.74 0.78
N GLY A 219 18.19 14.78 1.36
CA GLY A 219 17.42 15.79 0.61
C GLY A 219 16.10 15.30 0.01
N GLY A 220 15.77 14.01 0.21
CA GLY A 220 14.57 13.38 -0.30
C GLY A 220 13.43 13.31 0.71
N LEU A 221 12.30 12.77 0.25
CA LEU A 221 11.14 12.47 1.09
C LEU A 221 11.37 11.23 1.96
N ASN A 222 10.87 11.28 3.19
CA ASN A 222 10.83 10.17 4.15
C ASN A 222 9.42 10.02 4.74
N ASN A 223 9.23 9.00 5.57
CA ASN A 223 7.93 8.64 6.14
C ASN A 223 7.29 9.75 7.01
N PHE A 224 8.08 10.70 7.51
CA PHE A 224 7.63 11.81 8.36
C PHE A 224 7.55 13.14 7.61
N SER A 225 7.92 13.16 6.33
CA SER A 225 8.02 14.39 5.54
C SER A 225 6.69 15.12 5.42
N ALA A 226 5.57 14.39 5.34
CA ALA A 226 4.22 14.94 5.25
C ALA A 226 3.54 15.14 6.62
N GLN A 227 4.23 14.88 7.74
CA GLN A 227 3.64 15.06 9.07
C GLN A 227 3.52 16.55 9.42
N PHE A 228 2.30 17.07 9.35
CA PHE A 228 1.99 18.48 9.59
C PHE A 228 1.60 18.81 11.04
N TRP A 229 1.43 17.79 11.89
CA TRP A 229 1.12 17.94 13.31
C TRP A 229 2.36 17.60 14.18
N PRO A 230 2.46 18.18 15.40
CA PRO A 230 3.52 17.82 16.33
C PRO A 230 3.37 16.36 16.82
N PRO A 231 4.47 15.70 17.19
CA PRO A 231 4.43 14.39 17.84
C PRO A 231 3.83 14.44 19.25
#